data_AF-A0A535STC8-F1
#
_entry.id   AF-A0A535STC8-F1
#
_cell.length_a   1.000
_cell.length_b   1.000
_cell.length_c   1.000
_cell.angle_alpha   90.00
_cell.angle_beta   90.00
_cell.angle_gamma   90.00
#
_symmetry.space_group_name_H-M   'P 1'
#
loop_
_entity.id
_entity.type
_entity.pdbx_description
1 polymer ?
#
loop_
_entity_poly.entity_id
_entity_poly.type
_entity_poly.pdbx_seq_one_letter_code
_entity_poly.pdbx_strand_id
1 'polypeptide(L)'
;MPKRRYERREPTHDWQQIKPLLKDTAQINYEVIRPVVLWGQTPKERGAETGVSPRTIYYRANLFDQAGMASLLPAEPPPPVPNADKRSLPPDIRQEIIDLYAQYPAFHPHEIATICFV
;
A
#
# COMPACT_ATOMS: atom_id res chain seq x y z
N MET A 1 43.39 -13.25 4.97
CA MET A 1 42.37 -12.50 4.20
C MET A 1 41.16 -12.26 5.08
N PRO A 2 40.55 -11.07 5.08
CA PRO A 2 39.34 -10.83 5.86
C PRO A 2 38.22 -11.76 5.37
N LYS A 3 37.47 -12.34 6.33
CA LYS A 3 36.37 -13.26 6.03
C LYS A 3 35.27 -12.48 5.31
N ARG A 4 34.94 -12.87 4.07
CA ARG A 4 33.90 -12.20 3.29
C ARG A 4 32.54 -12.38 3.98
N ARG A 5 31.77 -11.29 4.09
CA ARG A 5 30.41 -11.28 4.62
C ARG A 5 29.43 -12.05 3.73
N TYR A 6 29.66 -12.05 2.42
CA TYR A 6 28.81 -12.70 1.41
C TYR A 6 29.62 -13.70 0.59
N GLU A 7 29.01 -14.84 0.29
CA GLU A 7 29.55 -15.86 -0.59
C GLU A 7 29.59 -15.36 -2.03
N ARG A 8 30.69 -15.60 -2.75
CA ARG A 8 30.79 -15.27 -4.17
C ARG A 8 30.03 -16.32 -4.97
N ARG A 9 29.12 -15.88 -5.84
CA ARG A 9 28.33 -16.73 -6.74
C ARG A 9 28.39 -16.14 -8.14
N GLU A 10 28.30 -16.99 -9.15
CA GLU A 10 28.21 -16.51 -10.52
C GLU A 10 26.83 -15.87 -10.78
N PRO A 11 26.76 -14.73 -11.50
CA PRO A 11 25.49 -14.13 -11.89
C PRO A 11 24.65 -15.12 -12.72
N THR A 12 23.35 -15.19 -12.41
CA THR A 12 22.41 -16.08 -13.09
C THR A 12 21.04 -15.40 -13.22
N HIS A 13 20.25 -15.84 -14.21
CA HIS A 13 18.84 -15.46 -14.40
C HIS A 13 17.89 -16.62 -14.07
N ASP A 14 18.44 -17.79 -13.73
CA ASP A 14 17.67 -18.99 -13.40
C ASP A 14 16.91 -18.77 -12.08
N TRP A 15 15.58 -18.80 -12.19
CA TRP A 15 14.70 -18.62 -11.04
C TRP A 15 14.96 -19.63 -9.92
N GLN A 16 15.27 -20.88 -10.24
CA GLN A 16 15.49 -21.93 -9.23
C GLN A 16 16.78 -21.67 -8.44
N GLN A 17 17.76 -21.00 -9.05
CA GLN A 17 19.01 -20.63 -8.40
C GLN A 17 18.89 -19.33 -7.60
N ILE A 18 18.08 -18.38 -8.09
CA ILE A 18 17.90 -17.07 -7.45
C ILE A 18 16.94 -17.15 -6.26
N LYS A 19 15.79 -17.84 -6.41
CA LYS A 19 14.71 -17.87 -5.41
C LYS A 19 15.17 -18.16 -3.99
N PRO A 20 16.09 -19.12 -3.72
CA PRO A 20 16.56 -19.41 -2.36
C PRO A 20 17.37 -18.26 -1.71
N LEU A 21 17.80 -17.27 -2.49
CA LEU A 21 18.66 -16.17 -2.05
C LEU A 21 17.88 -14.93 -1.68
N LEU A 22 16.62 -14.86 -2.13
CA LEU A 22 15.75 -13.70 -1.94
C LEU A 22 15.10 -13.78 -0.56
N LYS A 23 15.19 -12.68 0.18
CA LYS A 23 14.64 -12.56 1.54
C LYS A 23 13.53 -11.54 1.66
N ASP A 24 13.57 -10.54 0.81
CA ASP A 24 12.62 -9.43 0.82
C ASP A 24 11.53 -9.63 -0.24
N THR A 25 10.29 -9.28 0.11
CA THR A 25 9.13 -9.49 -0.77
C THR A 25 9.16 -8.57 -2.00
N ALA A 26 9.64 -7.33 -1.86
CA ALA A 26 9.78 -6.43 -3.00
C ALA A 26 10.85 -6.96 -3.96
N GLN A 27 11.97 -7.46 -3.44
CA GLN A 27 13.01 -8.12 -4.24
C GLN A 27 12.48 -9.36 -4.97
N ILE A 28 11.71 -10.23 -4.29
CA ILE A 28 11.06 -11.40 -4.90
C ILE A 28 10.15 -10.96 -6.06
N ASN A 29 9.31 -9.95 -5.83
CA ASN A 29 8.39 -9.45 -6.86
C ASN A 29 9.14 -8.87 -8.05
N TYR A 30 10.24 -8.15 -7.81
CA TYR A 30 11.09 -7.64 -8.89
C TYR A 30 11.68 -8.78 -9.72
N GLU A 31 12.33 -9.77 -9.09
CA GLU A 31 12.97 -10.87 -9.83
C GLU A 31 11.94 -11.72 -10.59
N VAL A 32 10.69 -11.80 -10.14
CA VAL A 32 9.60 -12.43 -10.90
C VAL A 32 9.34 -11.68 -12.21
N ILE A 33 9.23 -10.35 -12.19
CA ILE A 33 8.88 -9.55 -13.39
C ILE A 33 10.09 -9.11 -14.22
N ARG A 34 11.31 -9.14 -13.64
CA ARG A 34 12.52 -8.60 -14.26
C ARG A 34 12.78 -9.15 -15.66
N PRO A 35 12.60 -10.46 -15.95
CA PRO A 35 12.78 -10.94 -17.31
C PRO A 35 11.75 -10.48 -18.33
N VAL A 36 10.54 -10.18 -17.86
CA VAL A 36 9.49 -9.61 -18.70
C VAL A 36 9.84 -8.16 -19.04
N VAL A 37 10.26 -7.38 -18.05
CA VAL A 37 10.56 -5.95 -18.21
C VAL A 37 11.87 -5.71 -18.97
N LEU A 38 12.93 -6.47 -18.67
CA LEU A 38 14.27 -6.20 -19.23
C LEU A 38 14.58 -6.97 -20.51
N TRP A 39 14.02 -8.17 -20.69
CA TRP A 39 14.37 -9.07 -21.80
C TRP A 39 13.18 -9.48 -22.65
N GLY A 40 11.98 -8.93 -22.39
CA GLY A 40 10.79 -9.18 -23.20
C GLY A 40 10.25 -10.61 -23.11
N GLN A 41 10.64 -11.36 -22.07
CA GLN A 41 10.05 -12.68 -21.82
C GLN A 41 8.54 -12.55 -21.62
N THR A 42 7.74 -13.47 -22.16
CA THR A 42 6.29 -13.38 -21.99
C THR A 42 5.88 -13.71 -20.54
N PRO A 43 4.81 -13.10 -20.01
CA PRO A 43 4.26 -13.47 -18.71
C PRO A 43 3.88 -14.96 -18.59
N LYS A 44 3.58 -15.61 -19.72
CA LYS A 44 3.26 -17.04 -19.78
C LYS A 44 4.50 -17.91 -19.53
N GLU A 45 5.61 -17.64 -20.24
CA GLU A 45 6.88 -18.33 -20.02
C GLU A 45 7.36 -18.13 -18.59
N ARG A 46 7.33 -16.88 -18.12
CA ARG A 46 7.78 -16.58 -16.76
C ARG A 46 6.89 -17.20 -15.68
N GLY A 47 5.58 -17.30 -15.94
CA GLY A 47 4.66 -18.00 -15.06
C GLY A 47 4.97 -19.49 -14.93
N ALA A 48 5.37 -20.14 -16.02
CA ALA A 48 5.78 -21.54 -16.01
C ALA A 48 7.05 -21.77 -15.18
N GLU A 49 8.00 -20.84 -15.19
CA GLU A 49 9.24 -20.92 -14.40
C GLU A 49 9.02 -20.66 -12.90
N THR A 50 8.19 -19.65 -12.59
CA THR A 50 8.06 -19.12 -11.22
C THR A 50 6.90 -19.72 -10.42
N GLY A 51 5.91 -20.29 -11.11
CA GLY A 51 4.63 -20.72 -10.53
C GLY A 51 3.65 -19.57 -10.26
N VAL A 52 4.01 -18.34 -10.60
CA VAL A 52 3.12 -17.17 -10.47
C VAL A 52 2.19 -17.10 -11.68
N SER A 53 0.92 -16.76 -11.44
CA SER A 53 -0.05 -16.59 -12.53
C SER A 53 0.44 -15.57 -13.58
N PRO A 54 0.36 -15.88 -14.89
CA PRO A 54 0.70 -14.95 -15.96
C PRO A 54 -0.07 -13.62 -15.87
N ARG A 55 -1.33 -13.64 -15.41
CA ARG A 55 -2.14 -12.43 -15.19
C ARG A 55 -1.53 -11.52 -14.12
N THR A 56 -1.06 -12.12 -13.03
CA THR A 56 -0.41 -11.39 -11.93
C THR A 56 0.93 -10.81 -12.37
N ILE A 57 1.71 -11.55 -13.16
CA ILE A 57 2.97 -11.07 -13.73
C ILE A 57 2.72 -9.87 -14.64
N TYR A 58 1.76 -9.98 -15.57
CA TYR A 58 1.38 -8.88 -16.47
C TYR A 58 0.93 -7.64 -15.69
N TYR A 59 0.06 -7.81 -14.71
CA TYR A 59 -0.39 -6.70 -13.86
C TYR A 59 0.78 -6.00 -13.14
N ARG A 60 1.69 -6.78 -12.54
CA ARG A 60 2.86 -6.24 -11.84
C ARG A 60 3.84 -5.54 -12.78
N ALA A 61 4.07 -6.09 -13.97
CA ALA A 61 4.91 -5.46 -14.99
C ALA A 61 4.34 -4.10 -15.41
N ASN A 62 3.04 -4.03 -15.71
CA ASN A 62 2.38 -2.77 -16.05
C ASN A 62 2.43 -1.74 -14.90
N LEU A 63 2.26 -2.18 -13.65
CA LEU A 63 2.36 -1.28 -12.51
C LEU A 63 3.81 -0.80 -12.32
N PHE A 64 4.79 -1.66 -12.60
CA PHE A 64 6.20 -1.30 -12.59
C PHE A 64 6.54 -0.28 -13.69
N ASP A 65 5.97 -0.40 -14.89
CA ASP A 65 6.15 0.59 -15.95
C ASP A 65 5.59 1.98 -15.56
N GLN A 66 4.52 2.01 -14.75
CA GLN A 66 3.89 3.25 -14.31
C GLN A 66 4.58 3.89 -13.10
N ALA A 67 4.98 3.09 -12.11
CA ALA A 67 5.44 3.57 -10.80
C ALA A 67 6.87 3.11 -10.43
N GLY A 68 7.55 2.38 -11.30
CA GLY A 68 8.90 1.87 -11.07
C GLY A 68 8.99 1.01 -9.81
N MET A 69 10.08 1.16 -9.06
CA MET A 69 10.33 0.42 -7.82
C MET A 69 9.27 0.66 -6.74
N ALA A 70 8.58 1.81 -6.74
CA ALA A 70 7.53 2.09 -5.76
C ALA A 70 6.36 1.11 -5.87
N SER A 71 6.11 0.55 -7.07
CA SER A 71 5.09 -0.49 -7.28
C SER A 71 5.33 -1.81 -6.52
N LEU A 72 6.57 -2.05 -6.08
CA LEU A 72 6.98 -3.30 -5.44
C LEU A 72 6.90 -3.24 -3.91
N LEU A 73 6.80 -2.02 -3.38
CA LEU A 73 6.70 -1.78 -1.95
C LEU A 73 5.24 -1.96 -1.49
N PRO A 74 5.02 -2.36 -0.22
CA PRO A 74 3.70 -2.29 0.37
C PRO A 74 3.14 -0.87 0.22
N ALA A 75 1.84 -0.75 -0.07
CA ALA A 75 1.18 0.55 0.00
C ALA A 75 1.40 1.14 1.39
N GLU A 76 1.67 2.44 1.47
CA GLU A 76 1.70 3.12 2.75
C GLU A 76 0.36 2.86 3.47
N PRO A 77 0.38 2.51 4.76
CA PRO A 77 -0.85 2.38 5.51
C PRO A 77 -1.62 3.71 5.37
N PRO A 78 -2.94 3.66 5.12
CA PRO A 78 -3.72 4.88 5.09
C PRO A 78 -3.45 5.65 6.39
N PRO A 79 -3.40 7.00 6.34
CA PRO A 79 -3.21 7.79 7.54
C PRO A 79 -4.24 7.32 8.58
N PRO A 80 -3.84 7.20 9.86
CA PRO A 80 -4.75 6.75 10.89
C PRO A 80 -5.98 7.66 10.82
N VAL A 81 -7.12 7.08 10.43
CA VAL A 81 -8.39 7.77 10.61
C VAL A 81 -8.43 8.14 12.09
N PRO A 82 -8.57 9.43 12.44
CA PRO A 82 -8.77 9.79 13.83
C PRO A 82 -9.86 8.86 14.33
N ASN A 83 -9.66 8.23 15.49
CA ASN A 83 -10.73 7.54 16.19
C ASN A 83 -11.74 8.62 16.63
N ALA A 84 -12.44 9.22 15.68
CA ALA A 84 -13.69 9.87 15.90
C ALA A 84 -14.58 8.71 16.37
N ASP A 85 -14.71 8.59 17.70
CA ASP A 85 -15.79 7.82 18.29
C ASP A 85 -17.02 8.19 17.47
N LYS A 86 -17.69 7.22 16.84
CA LYS A 86 -18.86 7.49 15.99
C LYS A 86 -19.98 8.16 16.79
N ARG A 87 -19.87 8.20 18.13
CA ARG A 87 -20.73 8.94 19.06
C ARG A 87 -20.31 10.38 19.30
N SER A 88 -19.13 10.80 18.84
CA SER A 88 -18.60 12.15 19.00
C SER A 88 -18.94 12.99 17.78
N LEU A 89 -19.59 14.14 18.02
CA LEU A 89 -19.88 15.10 16.97
C LEU A 89 -18.58 15.68 16.39
N PRO A 90 -18.53 16.01 15.10
CA PRO A 90 -17.42 16.73 14.49
C PRO A 90 -17.04 17.99 15.29
N PRO A 91 -15.76 18.38 15.37
CA PRO A 91 -15.31 19.51 16.19
C PRO A 91 -16.02 20.84 15.90
N ASP A 92 -16.32 21.09 14.63
CA ASP A 92 -17.10 22.21 14.11
C ASP A 92 -18.53 22.21 14.67
N ILE A 93 -19.23 21.07 14.62
CA ILE A 93 -20.59 20.94 15.17
C ILE A 93 -20.60 21.13 16.69
N ARG A 94 -19.57 20.66 17.40
CA ARG A 94 -19.45 20.89 18.86
C ARG A 94 -19.28 22.38 19.18
N GLN A 95 -18.50 23.10 18.39
CA GLN A 95 -18.30 24.52 18.58
C GLN A 95 -19.59 25.30 18.31
N GLU A 96 -20.30 24.95 17.24
CA GLU A 96 -21.59 25.55 16.90
C GLU A 96 -22.64 25.39 18.02
N ILE A 97 -22.71 24.20 18.64
CA ILE A 97 -23.59 23.97 19.81
C ILE A 97 -23.23 24.90 20.97
N ILE A 98 -21.93 25.08 21.26
CA ILE A 98 -21.47 25.98 22.33
C ILE A 98 -21.86 27.43 22.02
N ASP A 99 -21.65 27.86 20.77
CA ASP A 99 -21.95 29.22 20.33
C ASP A 99 -23.47 29.51 20.37
N LEU A 100 -24.30 28.51 20.06
CA LEU A 100 -25.76 28.61 20.16
C LEU A 100 -26.24 28.71 21.60
N TYR A 101 -25.69 27.92 22.53
CA TYR A 101 -26.00 28.07 23.96
C TYR A 101 -25.57 29.42 24.52
N ALA A 102 -24.44 29.96 24.06
CA ALA A 102 -23.95 31.26 24.47
C ALA A 102 -24.87 32.40 23.99
N GLN A 103 -25.40 32.29 22.77
CA GLN A 103 -26.29 33.30 22.18
C GLN A 103 -27.74 33.17 22.68
N TYR A 104 -28.21 31.93 22.91
CA TYR A 104 -29.60 31.61 23.25
C TYR A 104 -29.66 30.68 24.47
N PRO A 105 -29.39 31.18 25.69
CA PRO A 105 -29.32 30.35 26.89
C PRO A 105 -30.65 29.70 27.30
N ALA A 106 -31.77 30.18 26.76
CA ALA A 106 -33.11 29.62 27.00
C ALA A 106 -33.46 28.44 26.06
N PHE A 107 -32.63 28.15 25.05
CA PHE A 107 -32.90 27.05 24.13
C PHE A 107 -32.63 25.70 24.79
N HIS A 108 -33.52 24.75 24.51
CA HIS A 108 -33.41 23.38 24.94
C HIS A 108 -32.56 22.58 23.95
N PRO A 109 -31.95 21.45 24.39
CA PRO A 109 -31.11 20.62 23.54
C PRO A 109 -31.75 20.19 22.21
N HIS A 110 -33.07 19.97 22.17
CA HIS A 110 -33.78 19.57 20.95
C HIS A 110 -33.94 20.73 19.95
N GLU A 111 -34.03 21.96 20.43
CA GLU A 111 -34.14 23.17 19.59
C GLU A 111 -32.78 23.44 18.93
N ILE A 112 -31.70 23.32 19.69
CA ILE A 112 -30.32 23.43 19.17
C ILE A 112 -30.02 22.29 18.18
N ALA A 113 -30.44 21.06 18.49
CA ALA A 113 -30.25 19.94 17.57
C ALA A 113 -30.97 20.15 16.22
N THR A 114 -32.14 20.81 16.23
CA THR A 114 -32.88 21.17 14.99
C THR A 114 -32.09 22.18 14.15
N ILE A 115 -31.31 23.06 14.77
CA ILE A 115 -30.51 24.07 14.08
C ILE A 115 -29.23 23.44 13.49
N CYS A 116 -28.55 22.58 14.25
CA CYS A 116 -27.29 21.96 13.82
C CYS A 116 -27.44 20.80 12.81
N PHE A 117 -28.65 20.29 12.58
CA PHE A 117 -28.91 19.18 11.67
C PHE A 117 -29.62 19.70 10.41
N VAL A 118 -28.85 20.02 9.37
CA VAL A 118 -29.32 20.40 8.02
C VAL A 118 -28.78 19.41 6.99
#